data_AF-A0A397V4Y8-F1
#
_entry.id   AF-A0A397V4Y8-F1
#
_cell.length_a   1.000
_cell.length_b   1.000
_cell.length_c   1.000
_cell.angle_alpha   90.00
_cell.angle_beta   90.00
_cell.angle_gamma   90.00
#
_symmetry.space_group_name_H-M   'P 1'
#
loop_
_entity.id
_entity.type
_entity.pdbx_description
1 polymer ?
#
loop_
_entity_poly.entity_id
_entity_poly.type
_entity_poly.pdbx_seq_one_letter_code
_entity_poly.pdbx_strand_id
1 'polypeptide(L)'
;MPPKLNKGPCNVRDCNNNTSHYYKFTENAFQKSKEKNTFDNYNYLSINDQLCDTHYLIIVEPDRHNKRKSVDFEDKKISDIFTNSEEIDNEWKNIYDFTKLIDRINQLELQIKTNQELINKQNLNISNLGLTFENKLDILSKVLFKEQRKLNHSIELDPNKFSELITQSNFQLNGFFDRIFNALSPRYRNYQTRENDKKSAVGFCYLLAGAQNKFANELKIEIGLYLLASGCNSSAIDTLANLGISACYKTIDDYKKKNGKRAFYKNF
;
A
#
# COMPACT_ATOMS: atom_id res chain seq x y z
N MET A 1 33.92 -20.66 71.83
CA MET A 1 33.34 -19.39 72.34
C MET A 1 32.85 -19.64 73.77
N PRO A 2 33.21 -18.81 74.75
CA PRO A 2 32.74 -18.97 76.13
C PRO A 2 31.20 -18.84 76.21
N PRO A 3 30.53 -19.50 77.17
CA PRO A 3 29.09 -19.36 77.35
C PRO A 3 28.75 -17.89 77.62
N LYS A 4 27.78 -17.34 76.89
CA LYS A 4 27.36 -15.93 77.02
C LYS A 4 26.81 -15.72 78.44
N LEU A 5 27.35 -14.73 79.17
CA LEU A 5 26.83 -14.33 80.49
C LEU A 5 25.37 -13.86 80.37
N ASN A 6 24.44 -14.63 80.92
CA ASN A 6 23.04 -14.25 81.12
C ASN A 6 22.94 -13.43 82.41
N LYS A 7 22.51 -12.17 82.31
CA LYS A 7 22.43 -11.22 83.43
C LYS A 7 21.08 -10.50 83.38
N GLY A 8 19.98 -11.28 83.36
CA GLY A 8 18.62 -10.74 83.34
C GLY A 8 18.38 -9.66 84.40
N PRO A 9 17.28 -8.89 84.30
CA PRO A 9 16.00 -9.29 83.72
C PRO A 9 15.77 -8.85 82.26
N CYS A 10 14.58 -9.17 81.73
CA CYS A 10 14.11 -8.76 80.41
C CYS A 10 13.89 -7.24 80.35
N ASN A 11 14.41 -6.57 79.31
CA ASN A 11 14.31 -5.12 79.15
C ASN A 11 12.95 -4.62 78.63
N VAL A 12 11.97 -5.49 78.37
CA VAL A 12 10.61 -5.06 78.03
C VAL A 12 9.93 -4.50 79.28
N ARG A 13 9.34 -3.31 79.17
CA ARG A 13 8.61 -2.66 80.29
C ARG A 13 7.50 -3.57 80.79
N ASP A 14 7.30 -3.57 82.10
CA ASP A 14 6.28 -4.37 82.81
C ASP A 14 6.39 -5.90 82.57
N CYS A 15 7.58 -6.40 82.20
CA CYS A 15 7.83 -7.82 82.05
C CYS A 15 7.99 -8.51 83.41
N ASN A 16 6.98 -9.30 83.80
CA ASN A 16 7.01 -10.12 85.02
C ASN A 16 7.58 -11.54 84.80
N ASN A 17 8.07 -11.86 83.60
CA ASN A 17 8.62 -13.17 83.29
C ASN A 17 10.02 -13.33 83.89
N ASN A 18 10.14 -14.17 84.92
CA ASN A 18 11.42 -14.55 85.51
C ASN A 18 11.91 -15.87 84.89
N THR A 19 12.59 -15.79 83.74
CA THR A 19 13.16 -16.97 83.06
C THR A 19 14.64 -17.13 83.41
N SER A 20 15.14 -18.36 83.44
CA SER A 20 16.58 -18.62 83.63
C SER A 20 17.42 -18.30 82.38
N HIS A 21 16.76 -18.14 81.23
CA HIS A 21 17.37 -17.84 79.94
C HIS A 21 16.88 -16.52 79.35
N TYR A 22 17.83 -15.70 78.91
CA TYR A 22 17.58 -14.49 78.14
C TYR A 22 18.36 -14.50 76.82
N TYR A 23 17.79 -13.85 75.81
CA TYR A 23 18.36 -13.66 74.49
C TYR A 23 18.85 -12.24 74.35
N LYS A 24 20.06 -12.09 73.82
CA LYS A 24 20.64 -10.77 73.53
C LYS A 24 19.99 -10.21 72.27
N PHE A 25 19.48 -8.99 72.33
CA PHE A 25 18.96 -8.25 71.20
C PHE A 25 20.12 -7.76 70.34
N THR A 26 20.56 -8.61 69.42
CA THR A 26 21.69 -8.33 68.52
C THR A 26 21.27 -7.42 67.36
N GLU A 27 22.23 -6.88 66.62
CA GLU A 27 21.99 -6.11 65.38
C GLU A 27 21.04 -6.85 64.42
N ASN A 28 21.24 -8.17 64.27
CA ASN A 28 20.39 -9.01 63.43
C ASN A 28 18.94 -9.11 63.96
N ALA A 29 18.77 -9.17 65.28
CA ALA A 29 17.45 -9.17 65.91
C ALA A 29 16.73 -7.83 65.72
N PHE A 30 17.47 -6.73 65.83
CA PHE A 30 16.98 -5.38 65.56
C PHE A 30 16.53 -5.22 64.11
N GLN A 31 17.36 -5.64 63.15
CA GLN A 31 17.02 -5.57 61.73
C GLN A 31 15.77 -6.40 61.41
N LYS A 32 15.67 -7.63 61.92
CA LYS A 32 14.47 -8.48 61.78
C LYS A 32 13.22 -7.84 62.37
N SER A 33 13.33 -7.18 63.52
CA SER A 33 12.18 -6.50 64.14
C SER A 33 11.72 -5.27 63.34
N LYS A 34 12.65 -4.58 62.65
CA LYS A 34 12.30 -3.52 61.70
C LYS A 34 11.63 -4.06 60.45
N GLU A 35 12.19 -5.10 59.84
CA GLU A 35 11.60 -5.74 58.65
C GLU A 35 10.17 -6.24 58.90
N LYS A 36 9.89 -6.67 60.13
CA LYS A 36 8.56 -7.16 60.54
C LYS A 36 7.68 -6.10 61.19
N ASN A 37 8.11 -4.84 61.21
CA ASN A 37 7.39 -3.70 61.80
C ASN A 37 6.96 -3.92 63.27
N THR A 38 7.71 -4.72 64.03
CA THR A 38 7.46 -4.95 65.46
C THR A 38 8.28 -4.00 66.34
N PHE A 39 9.37 -3.44 65.82
CA PHE A 39 10.27 -2.58 66.60
C PHE A 39 9.62 -1.29 67.09
N ASP A 40 8.67 -0.72 66.34
CA ASP A 40 8.06 0.58 66.69
C ASP A 40 7.38 0.55 68.08
N ASN A 41 6.78 -0.59 68.44
CA ASN A 41 6.16 -0.82 69.75
C ASN A 41 7.19 -0.98 70.89
N TYR A 42 8.45 -1.22 70.55
CA TYR A 42 9.56 -1.46 71.47
C TYR A 42 10.77 -0.56 71.17
N ASN A 43 10.51 0.65 70.65
CA ASN A 43 11.54 1.58 70.15
C ASN A 43 12.55 2.05 71.21
N TYR A 44 12.30 1.74 72.47
CA TYR A 44 13.19 1.99 73.60
C TYR A 44 14.23 0.89 73.81
N LEU A 45 14.14 -0.25 73.13
CA LEU A 45 15.12 -1.34 73.22
C LEU A 45 16.38 -0.98 72.45
N SER A 46 17.54 -1.18 73.10
CA SER A 46 18.85 -0.95 72.51
C SER A 46 19.55 -2.25 72.12
N ILE A 47 20.43 -2.18 71.13
CA ILE A 47 21.28 -3.33 70.77
C ILE A 47 22.11 -3.72 71.99
N ASN A 48 22.14 -5.02 72.27
CA ASN A 48 22.72 -5.70 73.42
C ASN A 48 21.83 -5.87 74.65
N ASP A 49 20.61 -5.35 74.63
CA ASP A 49 19.61 -5.60 75.67
C ASP A 49 19.27 -7.09 75.79
N GLN A 50 18.80 -7.53 76.95
CA GLN A 50 18.39 -8.91 77.19
C GLN A 50 16.87 -9.03 77.20
N LEU A 51 16.35 -10.03 76.48
CA LEU A 51 14.92 -10.32 76.34
C LEU A 51 14.63 -11.75 76.79
N CYS A 52 13.51 -11.98 77.49
CA CYS A 52 13.05 -13.34 77.72
C CYS A 52 12.61 -13.99 76.40
N ASP A 53 12.57 -15.32 76.34
CA ASP A 53 12.22 -16.06 75.11
C ASP A 53 10.90 -15.56 74.50
N THR A 54 9.87 -15.38 75.33
CA THR A 54 8.55 -14.92 74.89
C THR A 54 8.61 -13.57 74.19
N HIS A 55 9.27 -12.58 74.78
CA HIS A 55 9.40 -11.25 74.17
C HIS A 55 10.34 -11.25 72.98
N TYR A 56 11.43 -12.03 73.03
CA TYR A 56 12.33 -12.17 71.89
C TYR A 56 11.60 -12.73 70.67
N LEU A 57 10.75 -13.74 70.86
CA LEU A 57 9.96 -14.31 69.77
C LEU A 57 8.88 -13.36 69.26
N ILE A 58 8.17 -12.65 70.14
CA ILE A 58 7.17 -11.65 69.71
C ILE A 58 7.81 -10.55 68.87
N ILE A 59 9.00 -10.09 69.27
CA ILE A 59 9.69 -8.98 68.61
C ILE A 59 10.39 -9.44 67.34
N VAL A 60 11.12 -10.56 67.37
CA VAL A 60 12.02 -10.96 66.26
C VAL A 60 11.37 -11.98 65.33
N GLU A 61 10.47 -12.82 65.85
CA GLU A 61 9.84 -13.93 65.13
C GLU A 61 8.31 -14.01 65.34
N PRO A 62 7.54 -12.93 65.11
CA PRO A 62 6.09 -12.90 65.32
C PRO A 62 5.34 -13.98 64.52
N ASP A 63 5.80 -14.32 63.33
CA ASP A 63 5.15 -15.29 62.44
C ASP A 63 5.41 -16.76 62.80
N ARG A 64 6.22 -17.04 63.82
CA ARG A 64 6.70 -18.40 64.14
C ARG A 64 5.57 -19.39 64.43
N HIS A 65 4.40 -18.90 64.83
CA HIS A 65 3.23 -19.73 65.15
C HIS A 65 2.14 -19.73 64.06
N ASN A 66 2.36 -19.03 62.94
CA ASN A 66 1.46 -19.09 61.79
C ASN A 66 1.69 -20.39 61.00
N LYS A 67 1.28 -21.53 61.59
CA LYS A 67 1.01 -22.75 60.85
C LYS A 67 0.03 -22.39 59.74
N ARG A 68 0.44 -22.56 58.48
CA ARG A 68 -0.40 -22.34 57.28
C ARG A 68 -1.70 -23.13 57.45
N LYS A 69 -2.76 -22.47 57.89
CA LYS A 69 -4.13 -22.96 57.72
C LYS A 69 -4.53 -22.59 56.30
N SER A 70 -4.63 -23.60 55.45
CA SER A 70 -5.55 -23.53 54.31
C SER A 70 -6.95 -23.31 54.86
N VAL A 71 -7.71 -22.38 54.27
CA VAL A 71 -9.18 -22.35 54.11
C VAL A 71 -9.65 -20.90 53.98
N ASP A 72 -10.12 -20.63 52.76
CA ASP A 72 -11.32 -19.91 52.33
C ASP A 72 -11.54 -18.42 52.66
N PHE A 73 -11.85 -17.70 51.58
CA PHE A 73 -12.24 -16.30 51.46
C PHE A 73 -13.43 -15.96 52.38
N GLU A 74 -13.28 -14.95 53.24
CA GLU A 74 -14.40 -14.18 53.78
C GLU A 74 -14.20 -12.68 53.55
N ASP A 75 -15.19 -12.12 52.83
CA ASP A 75 -15.31 -10.77 52.30
C ASP A 75 -15.44 -9.67 53.38
N LYS A 76 -14.33 -9.21 53.96
CA LYS A 76 -14.42 -8.09 54.92
C LYS A 76 -13.31 -7.05 54.92
N LYS A 77 -12.68 -6.79 53.77
CA LYS A 77 -11.73 -5.66 53.64
C LYS A 77 -11.66 -4.98 52.27
N ILE A 78 -12.77 -4.97 51.52
CA ILE A 78 -12.88 -4.20 50.26
C ILE A 78 -13.20 -2.71 50.52
N SER A 79 -13.75 -2.35 51.70
CA SER A 79 -14.10 -0.96 52.02
C SER A 79 -12.90 -0.02 52.15
N ASP A 80 -11.73 -0.54 52.55
CA ASP A 80 -10.59 0.31 52.92
C ASP A 80 -9.63 0.54 51.75
N ILE A 81 -9.78 -0.22 50.64
CA ILE A 81 -9.01 -0.04 49.41
C ILE A 81 -9.47 1.20 48.63
N PHE A 82 -10.67 1.72 48.91
CA PHE A 82 -11.24 2.90 48.22
C PHE A 82 -10.59 4.25 48.55
N THR A 83 -9.52 4.28 49.35
CA THR A 83 -8.86 5.55 49.74
C THR A 83 -7.67 5.98 48.89
N ASN A 84 -7.27 5.23 47.85
CA ASN A 84 -6.24 5.68 46.89
C ASN A 84 -6.75 5.69 45.42
N SER A 85 -7.94 6.26 45.20
CA SER A 85 -8.60 6.31 43.88
C SER A 85 -7.90 7.19 42.84
N GLU A 86 -7.03 8.14 43.23
CA GLU A 86 -6.44 9.10 42.28
C GLU A 86 -5.22 8.55 41.51
N GLU A 87 -4.47 7.58 42.05
CA GLU A 87 -3.31 7.01 41.35
C GLU A 87 -3.71 5.92 40.33
N ILE A 88 -4.74 5.14 40.66
CA ILE A 88 -5.26 4.08 39.78
C ILE A 88 -5.98 4.70 38.57
N ASP A 89 -6.78 5.77 38.74
CA ASP A 89 -7.45 6.41 37.61
C ASP A 89 -6.48 7.02 36.58
N ASN A 90 -5.29 7.43 36.99
CA ASN A 90 -4.27 8.00 36.10
C ASN A 90 -3.53 6.92 35.30
N GLU A 91 -3.23 5.76 35.89
CA GLU A 91 -2.68 4.62 35.16
C GLU A 91 -3.69 4.04 34.16
N TRP A 92 -4.96 3.92 34.54
CA TRP A 92 -6.00 3.37 33.67
C TRP A 92 -6.37 4.34 32.53
N LYS A 93 -6.33 5.66 32.77
CA LYS A 93 -6.40 6.68 31.70
C LYS A 93 -5.23 6.57 30.74
N ASN A 94 -4.01 6.39 31.24
CA ASN A 94 -2.83 6.23 30.38
C ASN A 94 -2.94 4.96 29.52
N ILE A 95 -3.39 3.84 30.09
CA ILE A 95 -3.63 2.60 29.32
C ILE A 95 -4.70 2.79 28.24
N TYR A 96 -5.81 3.46 28.57
CA TYR A 96 -6.87 3.79 27.60
C TYR A 96 -6.38 4.76 26.50
N ASP A 97 -5.47 5.68 26.83
CA ASP A 97 -4.90 6.60 25.86
C ASP A 97 -3.88 5.89 24.95
N PHE A 98 -3.09 4.96 25.49
CA PHE A 98 -2.17 4.12 24.73
C PHE A 98 -2.89 3.18 23.75
N THR A 99 -4.02 2.56 24.14
CA THR A 99 -4.78 1.71 23.21
C THR A 99 -5.34 2.52 22.04
N LYS A 100 -5.83 3.73 22.29
CA LYS A 100 -6.29 4.66 21.25
C LYS A 100 -5.15 5.10 20.33
N LEU A 101 -3.94 5.26 20.87
CA LEU A 101 -2.72 5.57 20.11
C LEU A 101 -2.33 4.40 19.20
N ILE A 102 -2.37 3.17 19.73
CA ILE A 102 -2.12 1.93 18.96
C ILE A 102 -3.13 1.78 17.83
N ASP A 103 -4.42 1.98 18.11
CA ASP A 103 -5.47 1.93 17.09
C ASP A 103 -5.25 2.96 15.98
N ARG A 104 -4.79 4.15 16.34
CA ARG A 104 -4.48 5.21 15.37
C ARG A 104 -3.23 4.89 14.54
N ILE A 105 -2.21 4.27 15.12
CA ILE A 105 -1.03 3.78 14.40
C ILE A 105 -1.45 2.70 13.39
N ASN A 106 -2.23 1.71 13.83
CA ASN A 106 -2.72 0.64 12.94
C ASN A 106 -3.56 1.19 11.79
N GLN A 107 -4.41 2.20 12.05
CA GLN A 107 -5.18 2.88 11.01
C GLN A 107 -4.28 3.65 10.02
N LEU A 108 -3.25 4.33 10.51
CA LEU A 108 -2.30 5.05 9.65
C LEU A 108 -1.47 4.10 8.80
N GLU A 109 -1.03 2.97 9.35
CA GLU A 109 -0.33 1.93 8.59
C GLU A 109 -1.20 1.36 7.47
N LEU A 110 -2.48 1.12 7.74
CA LEU A 110 -3.44 0.68 6.73
C LEU A 110 -3.64 1.75 5.65
N GLN A 111 -3.74 3.02 6.03
CA GLN A 111 -3.85 4.13 5.07
C GLN A 111 -2.59 4.26 4.20
N ILE A 112 -1.40 4.13 4.77
CA ILE A 112 -0.13 4.15 4.02
C ILE A 112 -0.08 3.02 3.00
N LYS A 113 -0.44 1.80 3.40
CA LYS A 113 -0.49 0.64 2.52
C LYS A 113 -1.47 0.84 1.35
N THR A 114 -2.66 1.36 1.66
CA THR A 114 -3.68 1.67 0.64
C THR A 114 -3.21 2.76 -0.31
N ASN A 115 -2.57 3.81 0.20
CA ASN A 115 -2.02 4.89 -0.61
C ASN A 115 -0.86 4.41 -1.49
N GLN A 116 0.00 3.52 -1.00
CA GLN A 116 1.05 2.89 -1.81
C GLN A 116 0.46 2.05 -2.96
N GLU A 117 -0.61 1.28 -2.70
CA GLU A 117 -1.31 0.53 -3.75
C GLU A 117 -1.98 1.47 -4.78
N LEU A 118 -2.55 2.59 -4.35
CA LEU A 118 -3.11 3.60 -5.24
C LEU A 118 -2.02 4.29 -6.08
N ILE A 119 -0.90 4.65 -5.47
CA ILE A 119 0.27 5.22 -6.16
C ILE A 119 0.82 4.23 -7.18
N ASN A 120 0.91 2.94 -6.84
CA ASN A 120 1.36 1.90 -7.77
C ASN A 120 0.39 1.70 -8.95
N LYS A 121 -0.93 1.73 -8.70
CA LYS A 121 -1.95 1.69 -9.77
C LYS A 121 -1.91 2.95 -10.64
N GLN A 122 -1.71 4.12 -10.06
CA GLN A 122 -1.51 5.38 -10.80
C GLN A 122 -0.23 5.35 -11.63
N ASN A 123 0.88 4.86 -11.08
CA ASN A 123 2.15 4.73 -11.80
C ASN A 123 2.07 3.71 -12.95
N LEU A 124 1.29 2.64 -12.81
CA LEU A 124 0.95 1.73 -13.92
C LEU A 124 0.13 2.42 -15.02
N ASN A 125 -0.77 3.34 -14.65
CA ASN A 125 -1.52 4.14 -15.63
C ASN A 125 -0.66 5.23 -16.30
N ILE A 126 0.29 5.82 -15.57
CA ILE A 126 1.23 6.84 -16.09
C ILE A 126 2.29 6.22 -17.00
N SER A 127 2.80 5.02 -16.68
CA SER A 127 3.67 4.25 -17.58
C SER A 127 2.93 3.73 -18.83
N ASN A 128 1.60 3.61 -18.75
CA ASN A 128 0.70 3.40 -19.89
C ASN A 128 0.35 4.69 -20.67
N LEU A 129 0.98 5.84 -20.37
CA LEU A 129 1.01 6.99 -21.30
C LEU A 129 1.96 6.74 -22.49
N GLY A 130 2.45 5.51 -22.67
CA GLY A 130 2.88 5.03 -23.97
C GLY A 130 1.66 4.81 -24.86
N LEU A 131 1.53 5.59 -25.94
CA LEU A 131 0.51 5.36 -26.96
C LEU A 131 0.48 3.87 -27.36
N THR A 132 -0.73 3.30 -27.34
CA THR A 132 -0.96 1.91 -27.77
C THR A 132 -0.54 1.72 -29.22
N PHE A 133 -0.35 0.46 -29.62
CA PHE A 133 -0.05 0.13 -31.02
C PHE A 133 -1.09 0.72 -31.98
N GLU A 134 -2.37 0.61 -31.62
CA GLU A 134 -3.49 1.18 -32.39
C GLU A 134 -3.39 2.69 -32.55
N ASN A 135 -3.12 3.42 -31.46
CA ASN A 135 -2.97 4.87 -31.51
C ASN A 135 -1.79 5.28 -32.41
N LYS A 136 -0.66 4.56 -32.33
CA LYS A 136 0.48 4.81 -33.20
C LYS A 136 0.18 4.47 -34.66
N LEU A 137 -0.62 3.43 -34.92
CA LEU A 137 -1.03 3.06 -36.27
C LEU A 137 -1.99 4.11 -36.87
N ASP A 138 -2.93 4.63 -36.09
CA ASP A 138 -3.79 5.74 -36.49
C ASP A 138 -2.99 7.02 -36.79
N ILE A 139 -1.99 7.34 -35.98
CA ILE A 139 -1.09 8.47 -36.26
C ILE A 139 -0.29 8.21 -37.54
N LEU A 140 0.26 7.02 -37.72
CA LEU A 140 1.00 6.64 -38.92
C LEU A 140 0.13 6.77 -40.18
N SER A 141 -1.11 6.27 -40.14
CA SER A 141 -2.01 6.31 -41.29
C SER A 141 -2.38 7.75 -41.68
N LYS A 142 -2.56 8.63 -40.70
CA LYS A 142 -2.76 10.08 -40.91
C LYS A 142 -1.52 10.77 -41.49
N VAL A 143 -0.33 10.46 -40.98
CA VAL A 143 0.94 11.01 -41.48
C VAL A 143 1.15 10.63 -42.94
N LEU A 144 1.10 9.32 -43.26
CA LEU A 144 1.32 8.84 -44.63
C LEU A 144 0.25 9.35 -45.60
N PHE A 145 -1.00 9.46 -45.16
CA PHE A 145 -2.06 10.07 -45.98
C PHE A 145 -1.76 11.54 -46.30
N LYS A 146 -1.31 12.33 -45.32
CA LYS A 146 -0.95 13.74 -45.52
C LYS A 146 0.21 13.87 -46.51
N GLU A 147 1.28 13.12 -46.31
CA GLU A 147 2.46 13.13 -47.19
C GLU A 147 2.08 12.83 -48.65
N GLN A 148 1.27 11.78 -48.86
CA GLN A 148 0.92 11.33 -50.21
C GLN A 148 -0.15 12.20 -50.89
N ARG A 149 -1.18 12.64 -50.15
CA ARG A 149 -2.38 13.28 -50.75
C ARG A 149 -2.39 14.79 -50.64
N LYS A 150 -1.76 15.37 -49.62
CA LYS A 150 -1.76 16.82 -49.40
C LYS A 150 -0.46 17.45 -49.87
N LEU A 151 0.67 16.76 -49.68
CA LEU A 151 1.99 17.27 -50.07
C LEU A 151 2.49 16.69 -51.41
N ASN A 152 1.79 15.71 -51.99
CA ASN A 152 2.16 15.04 -53.25
C ASN A 152 3.60 14.49 -53.25
N HIS A 153 4.12 14.10 -52.08
CA HIS A 153 5.42 13.44 -52.00
C HIS A 153 5.34 12.01 -52.57
N SER A 154 6.42 11.58 -53.22
CA SER A 154 6.56 10.19 -53.66
C SER A 154 6.64 9.25 -52.47
N ILE A 155 6.24 7.99 -52.68
CA ILE A 155 6.36 6.93 -51.67
C ILE A 155 7.85 6.74 -51.33
N GLU A 156 8.22 6.98 -50.08
CA GLU A 156 9.58 6.72 -49.57
C GLU A 156 9.68 5.26 -49.16
N LEU A 157 10.63 4.53 -49.76
CA LEU A 157 10.85 3.09 -49.58
C LEU A 157 12.18 2.77 -48.89
N ASP A 158 13.08 3.74 -48.77
CA ASP A 158 14.30 3.57 -47.98
C ASP A 158 13.96 3.54 -46.48
N PRO A 159 14.35 2.48 -45.73
CA PRO A 159 13.96 2.34 -44.33
C PRO A 159 14.43 3.46 -43.41
N ASN A 160 15.63 4.00 -43.64
CA ASN A 160 16.18 5.03 -42.77
C ASN A 160 15.47 6.35 -43.03
N LYS A 161 15.31 6.73 -44.31
CA LYS A 161 14.55 7.92 -44.69
C LYS A 161 13.09 7.82 -44.29
N PHE A 162 12.47 6.64 -44.41
CA PHE A 162 11.11 6.39 -43.97
C PHE A 162 10.96 6.63 -42.46
N SER A 163 11.85 6.06 -41.66
CA SER A 163 11.85 6.24 -40.20
C SER A 163 12.01 7.71 -39.80
N GLU A 164 12.90 8.42 -40.50
CA GLU A 164 13.10 9.86 -40.33
C GLU A 164 11.84 10.65 -40.71
N LEU A 165 11.26 10.39 -41.89
CA LEU A 165 10.05 11.04 -42.39
C LEU A 165 8.89 10.92 -41.40
N ILE A 166 8.61 9.71 -40.88
CA ILE A 166 7.49 9.53 -39.95
C ILE A 166 7.75 10.18 -38.60
N THR A 167 9.01 10.19 -38.13
CA THR A 167 9.39 10.75 -36.83
C THR A 167 9.43 12.29 -36.86
N GLN A 168 9.92 12.87 -37.96
CA GLN A 168 9.88 14.32 -38.19
C GLN A 168 8.45 14.82 -38.34
N SER A 169 7.59 14.04 -39.01
CA SER A 169 6.17 14.37 -39.15
C SER A 169 5.43 14.31 -37.82
N ASN A 170 5.74 13.32 -36.97
CA ASN A 170 5.19 13.21 -35.63
C ASN A 170 6.14 12.44 -34.68
N PHE A 171 6.67 13.14 -33.68
CA PHE A 171 7.61 12.58 -32.69
C PHE A 171 7.05 11.39 -31.90
N GLN A 172 5.72 11.25 -31.83
CA GLN A 172 5.07 10.13 -31.15
C GLN A 172 5.29 8.78 -31.85
N LEU A 173 5.67 8.82 -33.13
CA LEU A 173 6.06 7.65 -33.93
C LEU A 173 7.53 7.25 -33.70
N ASN A 174 8.29 7.97 -32.87
CA ASN A 174 9.66 7.58 -32.54
C ASN A 174 9.71 6.15 -31.99
N GLY A 175 10.65 5.36 -32.55
CA GLY A 175 10.83 3.93 -32.25
C GLY A 175 9.66 3.02 -32.66
N PHE A 176 8.61 3.53 -33.32
CA PHE A 176 7.49 2.71 -33.77
C PHE A 176 7.88 1.80 -34.93
N PHE A 177 8.61 2.35 -35.91
CA PHE A 177 9.14 1.58 -37.03
C PHE A 177 10.06 0.45 -36.55
N ASP A 178 10.95 0.74 -35.60
CA ASP A 178 11.84 -0.27 -35.01
C ASP A 178 11.05 -1.39 -34.32
N ARG A 179 9.94 -1.08 -33.66
CA ARG A 179 9.05 -2.09 -33.06
C ARG A 179 8.41 -2.97 -34.13
N ILE A 180 7.92 -2.39 -35.23
CA ILE A 180 7.35 -3.17 -36.35
C ILE A 180 8.43 -4.06 -36.96
N PHE A 181 9.60 -3.49 -37.24
CA PHE A 181 10.74 -4.24 -37.77
C PHE A 181 11.14 -5.40 -36.86
N ASN A 182 11.32 -5.16 -35.56
CA ASN A 182 11.69 -6.19 -34.59
C ASN A 182 10.59 -7.26 -34.39
N ALA A 183 9.32 -6.94 -34.66
CA ALA A 183 8.23 -7.90 -34.62
C ALA A 183 8.19 -8.80 -35.87
N LEU A 184 8.57 -8.27 -37.03
CA LEU A 184 8.57 -9.00 -38.31
C LEU A 184 9.87 -9.79 -38.53
N SER A 185 11.00 -9.36 -37.95
CA SER A 185 12.31 -10.00 -38.10
C SER A 185 12.65 -10.97 -36.96
N PRO A 186 12.94 -12.25 -37.26
CA PRO A 186 13.55 -13.18 -36.33
C PRO A 186 14.94 -12.72 -35.84
N ARG A 187 15.27 -13.04 -34.59
CA ARG A 187 16.48 -12.57 -33.89
C ARG A 187 17.83 -13.06 -34.46
N TYR A 188 17.84 -14.02 -35.38
CA TYR A 188 19.05 -14.71 -35.87
C TYR A 188 19.22 -14.64 -37.41
N ARG A 189 19.19 -13.44 -37.99
CA ARG A 189 19.38 -13.24 -39.45
C ARG A 189 20.71 -12.57 -39.79
N ASN A 190 21.28 -12.94 -40.94
CA ASN A 190 22.45 -12.29 -41.51
C ASN A 190 22.14 -10.86 -42.00
N TYR A 191 23.17 -10.05 -42.28
CA TYR A 191 23.03 -8.62 -42.60
C TYR A 191 22.15 -8.34 -43.83
N GLN A 192 22.36 -9.05 -44.94
CA GLN A 192 21.60 -8.84 -46.19
C GLN A 192 20.10 -9.12 -45.99
N THR A 193 19.77 -10.21 -45.30
CA THR A 193 18.37 -10.57 -45.00
C THR A 193 17.75 -9.53 -44.07
N ARG A 194 18.53 -8.98 -43.13
CA ARG A 194 18.07 -7.94 -42.21
C ARG A 194 17.72 -6.62 -42.92
N GLU A 195 18.49 -6.21 -43.92
CA GLU A 195 18.17 -5.03 -44.75
C GLU A 195 16.92 -5.24 -45.62
N ASN A 196 16.75 -6.43 -46.20
CA ASN A 196 15.53 -6.78 -46.92
C ASN A 196 14.29 -6.81 -46.01
N ASP A 197 14.46 -7.23 -44.76
CA ASP A 197 13.39 -7.19 -43.76
C ASP A 197 12.98 -5.77 -43.39
N LYS A 198 13.95 -4.84 -43.27
CA LYS A 198 13.62 -3.42 -43.06
C LYS A 198 12.78 -2.86 -44.19
N LYS A 199 13.14 -3.16 -45.44
CA LYS A 199 12.32 -2.77 -46.62
C LYS A 199 10.93 -3.40 -46.58
N SER A 200 10.85 -4.66 -46.16
CA SER A 200 9.57 -5.36 -45.96
C SER A 200 8.72 -4.72 -44.86
N ALA A 201 9.35 -4.28 -43.77
CA ALA A 201 8.69 -3.55 -42.68
C ALA A 201 8.13 -2.20 -43.15
N VAL A 202 8.84 -1.48 -44.02
CA VAL A 202 8.32 -0.25 -44.67
C VAL A 202 7.07 -0.60 -45.50
N GLY A 203 7.15 -1.63 -46.33
CA GLY A 203 6.00 -2.12 -47.11
C GLY A 203 4.81 -2.47 -46.22
N PHE A 204 5.05 -3.13 -45.09
CA PHE A 204 4.02 -3.48 -44.11
C PHE A 204 3.38 -2.25 -43.46
N CYS A 205 4.16 -1.21 -43.16
CA CYS A 205 3.64 0.07 -42.65
C CYS A 205 2.67 0.71 -43.63
N TYR A 206 3.04 0.80 -44.93
CA TYR A 206 2.15 1.31 -45.97
C TYR A 206 0.91 0.44 -46.15
N LEU A 207 1.05 -0.89 -46.06
CA LEU A 207 -0.07 -1.81 -46.18
C LEU A 207 -1.08 -1.60 -45.06
N LEU A 208 -0.65 -1.54 -43.81
CA LEU A 208 -1.53 -1.31 -42.67
C LEU A 208 -2.21 0.07 -42.73
N ALA A 209 -1.43 1.12 -42.99
CA ALA A 209 -1.96 2.47 -43.14
C ALA A 209 -2.96 2.58 -44.30
N GLY A 210 -2.63 1.98 -45.44
CA GLY A 210 -3.48 1.93 -46.62
C GLY A 210 -4.77 1.16 -46.37
N ALA A 211 -4.70 0.01 -45.70
CA ALA A 211 -5.87 -0.79 -45.33
C ALA A 211 -6.80 -0.03 -44.37
N GLN A 212 -6.25 0.61 -43.33
CA GLN A 212 -7.03 1.39 -42.37
C GLN A 212 -7.73 2.57 -43.06
N ASN A 213 -7.00 3.33 -43.87
CA ASN A 213 -7.55 4.46 -44.61
C ASN A 213 -8.60 4.02 -45.65
N LYS A 214 -8.38 2.89 -46.34
CA LYS A 214 -9.33 2.33 -47.29
C LYS A 214 -10.62 1.92 -46.58
N PHE A 215 -10.52 1.14 -45.51
CA PHE A 215 -11.68 0.67 -44.74
C PHE A 215 -12.48 1.85 -44.17
N ALA A 216 -11.80 2.84 -43.56
CA ALA A 216 -12.46 4.03 -43.03
C ALA A 216 -13.20 4.82 -44.11
N ASN A 217 -12.62 4.95 -45.32
CA ASN A 217 -13.27 5.65 -46.42
C ASN A 217 -14.43 4.85 -47.03
N GLU A 218 -14.29 3.53 -47.17
CA GLU A 218 -15.36 2.65 -47.65
C GLU A 218 -16.55 2.66 -46.69
N LEU A 219 -16.31 2.56 -45.38
CA LEU A 219 -17.36 2.65 -44.37
C LEU A 219 -18.11 3.99 -44.41
N LYS A 220 -17.38 5.11 -44.57
CA LYS A 220 -17.99 6.45 -44.71
C LYS A 220 -18.89 6.54 -45.94
N ILE A 221 -18.50 5.91 -47.05
CA ILE A 221 -19.32 5.83 -48.27
C ILE A 221 -20.58 4.99 -48.01
N GLU A 222 -20.46 3.84 -47.36
CA GLU A 222 -21.63 3.01 -47.04
C GLU A 222 -22.63 3.71 -46.12
N ILE A 223 -22.15 4.35 -45.05
CA ILE A 223 -22.99 5.18 -44.18
C ILE A 223 -23.69 6.26 -45.00
N GLY A 224 -22.96 6.91 -45.91
CA GLY A 224 -23.52 7.92 -46.82
C GLY A 224 -24.61 7.39 -47.75
N LEU A 225 -24.38 6.22 -48.34
CA LEU A 225 -25.36 5.53 -49.19
C LEU A 225 -26.61 5.14 -48.40
N TYR A 226 -26.43 4.65 -47.17
CA TYR A 226 -27.51 4.30 -46.26
C TYR A 226 -28.36 5.53 -45.92
N LEU A 227 -27.74 6.63 -45.46
CA LEU A 227 -28.43 7.88 -45.16
C LEU A 227 -29.24 8.39 -46.36
N LEU A 228 -28.64 8.34 -47.55
CA LEU A 228 -29.33 8.73 -48.78
C LEU A 228 -30.51 7.80 -49.10
N ALA A 229 -30.39 6.49 -48.86
CA ALA A 229 -31.49 5.54 -49.04
C ALA A 229 -32.60 5.71 -47.98
N SER A 230 -32.26 6.15 -46.78
CA SER A 230 -33.21 6.50 -45.70
C SER A 230 -33.93 7.83 -45.92
N GLY A 231 -33.67 8.54 -47.02
CA GLY A 231 -34.32 9.81 -47.35
C GLY A 231 -33.68 11.04 -46.68
N CYS A 232 -32.47 10.92 -46.14
CA CYS A 232 -31.74 12.10 -45.65
C CYS A 232 -31.43 13.05 -46.80
N ASN A 233 -31.66 14.35 -46.58
CA ASN A 233 -31.31 15.38 -47.56
C ASN A 233 -29.78 15.60 -47.62
N SER A 234 -29.31 16.24 -48.69
CA SER A 234 -27.88 16.50 -48.93
C SER A 234 -27.23 17.31 -47.79
N SER A 235 -27.94 18.30 -47.23
CA SER A 235 -27.43 19.11 -46.12
C SER A 235 -27.19 18.28 -44.85
N ALA A 236 -28.07 17.34 -44.53
CA ALA A 236 -27.92 16.45 -43.39
C ALA A 236 -26.72 15.50 -43.60
N ILE A 237 -26.58 14.96 -44.81
CA ILE A 237 -25.45 14.10 -45.19
C ILE A 237 -24.13 14.88 -45.09
N ASP A 238 -24.06 16.09 -45.65
CA ASP A 238 -22.86 16.93 -45.60
C ASP A 238 -22.54 17.37 -44.16
N THR A 239 -23.54 17.55 -43.31
CA THR A 239 -23.35 17.81 -41.87
C THR A 239 -22.64 16.63 -41.20
N LEU A 240 -23.12 15.40 -41.43
CA LEU A 240 -22.48 14.18 -40.91
C LEU A 240 -21.10 13.94 -41.52
N ALA A 241 -20.88 14.36 -42.77
CA ALA A 241 -19.57 14.30 -43.40
C ALA A 241 -18.57 15.28 -42.78
N ASN A 242 -19.01 16.50 -42.46
CA ASN A 242 -18.18 17.50 -41.76
C ASN A 242 -17.83 17.04 -40.33
N LEU A 243 -18.71 16.26 -39.69
CA LEU A 243 -18.42 15.58 -38.42
C LEU A 243 -17.51 14.34 -38.58
N GLY A 244 -17.15 13.96 -39.82
CA GLY A 244 -16.28 12.83 -40.12
C GLY A 244 -16.97 11.45 -40.06
N ILE A 245 -18.29 11.41 -39.90
CA ILE A 245 -19.10 10.19 -39.76
C ILE A 245 -19.43 9.58 -41.12
N SER A 246 -19.68 10.42 -42.13
CA SER A 246 -20.08 9.99 -43.48
C SER A 246 -19.17 10.58 -44.57
N ALA A 247 -19.35 10.15 -45.81
CA ALA A 247 -18.84 10.84 -46.98
C ALA A 247 -19.79 11.99 -47.38
N CYS A 248 -19.27 13.06 -47.99
CA CYS A 248 -20.13 14.16 -48.46
C CYS A 248 -21.06 13.69 -49.60
N TYR A 249 -22.20 14.37 -49.74
CA TYR A 249 -23.22 14.03 -50.74
C TYR A 249 -22.64 13.91 -52.15
N LYS A 250 -21.77 14.85 -52.52
CA LYS A 250 -21.06 14.83 -53.82
C LYS A 250 -20.26 13.55 -54.03
N THR A 251 -19.52 13.09 -53.02
CA THR A 251 -18.73 11.85 -53.10
C THR A 251 -19.62 10.63 -53.29
N ILE A 252 -20.77 10.60 -52.59
CA ILE A 252 -21.75 9.51 -52.69
C ILE A 252 -22.40 9.49 -54.07
N ASP A 253 -22.80 10.66 -54.59
CA ASP A 253 -23.39 10.80 -55.91
C ASP A 253 -22.42 10.38 -57.03
N ASP A 254 -21.16 10.81 -56.96
CA ASP A 254 -20.10 10.37 -57.87
C ASP A 254 -19.85 8.85 -57.79
N TYR A 255 -19.89 8.28 -56.58
CA TYR A 255 -19.76 6.83 -56.37
C TYR A 255 -20.93 6.06 -56.99
N LYS A 256 -22.16 6.52 -56.80
CA LYS A 256 -23.36 5.96 -57.45
C LYS A 256 -23.25 6.03 -58.97
N LYS A 257 -22.81 7.16 -59.53
CA LYS A 257 -22.62 7.32 -60.98
C LYS A 257 -21.56 6.36 -61.53
N LYS A 258 -20.43 6.17 -60.83
CA LYS A 258 -19.38 5.23 -61.26
C LYS A 258 -19.83 3.77 -61.21
N ASN A 259 -20.57 3.37 -60.18
CA ASN A 259 -21.02 1.99 -60.03
C ASN A 259 -22.30 1.67 -60.82
N GLY A 260 -23.18 2.65 -61.03
CA GLY A 260 -24.31 2.54 -61.96
C GLY A 260 -23.85 2.36 -63.41
N LYS A 261 -22.75 3.02 -63.81
CA LYS A 261 -22.11 2.79 -65.13
C LYS A 261 -21.48 1.40 -65.28
N ARG A 262 -21.00 0.78 -64.21
CA ARG A 262 -20.46 -0.60 -64.24
C ARG A 262 -21.54 -1.67 -64.46
N ALA A 263 -22.80 -1.38 -64.15
CA ALA A 263 -23.91 -2.29 -64.46
C ALA A 263 -24.24 -2.34 -65.96
N PHE A 264 -23.92 -1.28 -66.73
CA PHE A 264 -24.13 -1.24 -68.19
C PHE A 264 -23.08 -2.01 -69.00
N TYR A 265 -21.94 -2.38 -68.42
CA TYR A 265 -20.89 -3.16 -69.08
C TYR A 265 -20.87 -4.65 -68.68
N LYS A 266 -21.92 -5.15 -68.02
CA LYS A 266 -22.10 -6.58 -67.71
C LYS A 266 -23.08 -7.31 -68.64
N ASN A 267 -23.55 -6.64 -69.69
CA ASN A 267 -24.36 -7.27 -70.75
C ASN A 267 -23.63 -7.16 -72.09
N PHE A 268 -22.57 -7.96 -72.28
CA PHE A 268 -22.16 -8.59 -73.55
C PHE A 268 -21.21 -9.73 -73.23
#